data_AF-A0A7Z9H0T7-F1
#
_entry.id   AF-A0A7Z9H0T7-F1
#
_cell.length_a   1.000
_cell.length_b   1.000
_cell.length_c   1.000
_cell.angle_alpha   90.00
_cell.angle_beta   90.00
_cell.angle_gamma   90.00
#
_symmetry.space_group_name_H-M   'P 1'
#
loop_
_entity.id
_entity.type
_entity.pdbx_description
1 polymer ?
#
loop_
_entity_poly.entity_id
_entity_poly.type
_entity_poly.pdbx_seq_one_letter_code
_entity_poly.pdbx_strand_id
1 'polypeptide(L)'
;MKRPHQRLSMPPRFIALATLLATVSLVLSGSALGEIYKSRISPQWSADNSHFWYRNNLAKGAREFVLVDLQKGTRQAAFDHQRLAKALSEAGLGEVVASRLPIDQLTFDLSKDIVLLRAKGKYFQWNRKKHALTKIEKPAATPKKPPASDKRSDSKPGQQVKKYQPSRELSR
;
A
#
# COMPACT_ATOMS: atom_id res chain seq x y z
N MET A 1 -49.56 -40.58 73.29
CA MET A 1 -50.67 -40.86 72.36
C MET A 1 -50.41 -40.19 71.01
N LYS A 2 -50.57 -40.97 69.92
CA LYS A 2 -50.78 -40.63 68.49
C LYS A 2 -49.77 -39.69 67.74
N ARG A 3 -48.93 -40.32 66.89
CA ARG A 3 -48.30 -39.73 65.67
C ARG A 3 -49.40 -39.46 64.59
N PRO A 4 -49.20 -38.69 63.48
CA PRO A 4 -48.30 -39.08 62.38
C PRO A 4 -47.72 -37.93 61.50
N HIS A 5 -46.82 -38.36 60.61
CA HIS A 5 -46.20 -37.60 59.50
C HIS A 5 -47.21 -37.11 58.45
N GLN A 6 -46.95 -35.93 57.85
CA GLN A 6 -47.32 -35.64 56.46
C GLN A 6 -46.26 -34.76 55.78
N ARG A 7 -46.19 -34.92 54.45
CA ARG A 7 -45.10 -34.66 53.51
C ARG A 7 -45.41 -33.44 52.64
N LEU A 8 -44.38 -32.96 51.94
CA LEU A 8 -44.40 -32.12 50.72
C LEU A 8 -44.80 -30.64 50.84
N SER A 9 -43.89 -29.74 50.48
CA SER A 9 -43.95 -28.95 49.23
C SER A 9 -42.94 -27.78 49.26
N MET A 10 -42.04 -27.70 48.27
CA MET A 10 -41.36 -26.45 47.87
C MET A 10 -41.79 -26.14 46.43
N PRO A 11 -41.95 -24.85 46.09
CA PRO A 11 -41.21 -24.32 44.95
C PRO A 11 -40.66 -22.87 45.16
N PRO A 12 -39.86 -22.33 44.21
CA PRO A 12 -38.69 -21.51 44.57
C PRO A 12 -38.60 -20.12 43.88
N ARG A 13 -37.46 -19.43 44.12
CA ARG A 13 -36.67 -18.54 43.21
C ARG A 13 -36.99 -17.04 43.01
N PHE A 14 -35.99 -16.22 43.41
CA PHE A 14 -35.36 -15.03 42.77
C PHE A 14 -36.23 -13.79 42.42
N ILE A 15 -35.79 -12.52 42.39
CA ILE A 15 -34.60 -11.90 41.76
C ILE A 15 -34.36 -10.50 42.42
N ALA A 16 -33.09 -10.16 42.66
CA ALA A 16 -32.63 -8.83 43.06
C ALA A 16 -32.55 -7.86 41.87
N LEU A 17 -32.94 -6.60 42.07
CA LEU A 17 -32.94 -5.54 41.05
C LEU A 17 -31.79 -4.55 41.32
N ALA A 18 -30.80 -4.50 40.43
CA ALA A 18 -29.72 -3.51 40.46
C ALA A 18 -29.73 -2.71 39.15
N THR A 19 -30.10 -1.44 39.23
CA THR A 19 -30.07 -0.49 38.11
C THR A 19 -28.73 0.25 38.06
N LEU A 20 -28.02 0.16 36.93
CA LEU A 20 -26.79 0.91 36.66
C LEU A 20 -27.00 1.82 35.43
N LEU A 21 -26.96 3.14 35.60
CA LEU A 21 -26.84 4.09 34.50
C LEU A 21 -25.36 4.39 34.25
N ALA A 22 -24.86 4.10 33.04
CA ALA A 22 -23.55 4.54 32.58
C ALA A 22 -23.72 5.56 31.45
N THR A 23 -23.40 6.82 31.70
CA THR A 23 -23.33 7.85 30.67
C THR A 23 -21.98 7.78 29.98
N VAL A 24 -21.97 7.51 28.67
CA VAL A 24 -20.77 7.55 27.82
C VAL A 24 -20.73 8.89 27.11
N SER A 25 -19.81 9.77 27.50
CA SER A 25 -19.52 11.00 26.76
C SER A 25 -18.42 10.70 25.73
N LEU A 26 -18.81 10.54 24.47
CA LEU A 26 -17.88 10.40 23.35
C LEU A 26 -17.47 11.79 22.85
N VAL A 27 -16.29 12.26 23.26
CA VAL A 27 -15.68 13.46 22.67
C VAL A 27 -14.99 13.07 21.37
N LEU A 28 -15.64 13.34 20.24
CA LEU A 28 -15.06 13.14 18.91
C LEU A 28 -14.30 14.43 18.48
N SER A 29 -13.07 14.59 18.94
CA SER A 29 -12.16 15.60 18.37
C SER A 29 -11.27 14.93 17.32
N GLY A 30 -11.65 15.10 16.05
CA GLY A 30 -10.83 14.68 14.91
C GLY A 30 -10.89 15.74 13.82
N SER A 31 -9.88 16.60 13.76
CA SER A 31 -9.67 17.51 12.63
C SER A 31 -9.40 16.69 11.37
N ALA A 32 -10.44 16.41 10.58
CA ALA A 32 -10.32 15.79 9.27
C ALA A 32 -9.91 16.85 8.24
N LEU A 33 -8.66 17.32 8.30
CA LEU A 33 -8.04 17.94 7.13
C LEU A 33 -7.85 16.82 6.11
N GLY A 34 -8.64 16.83 5.03
CA GLY A 34 -8.61 15.79 4.01
C GLY A 34 -7.19 15.61 3.45
N GLU A 35 -6.61 14.41 3.62
CA GLU A 35 -5.31 14.11 3.04
C GLU A 35 -5.44 13.91 1.53
N ILE A 36 -4.70 14.70 0.75
CA ILE A 36 -4.65 14.60 -0.71
C ILE A 36 -3.56 13.59 -1.10
N TYR A 37 -3.97 12.40 -1.53
CA TYR A 37 -3.06 11.38 -2.03
C TYR A 37 -2.80 11.52 -3.54
N LYS A 38 -1.70 10.93 -4.02
CA LYS A 38 -1.33 10.86 -5.45
C LYS A 38 -1.10 12.23 -6.12
N SER A 39 -0.87 13.29 -5.35
CA SER A 39 -0.60 14.65 -5.87
C SER A 39 0.78 14.80 -6.53
N ARG A 40 1.74 13.94 -6.16
CA ARG A 40 3.06 13.84 -6.77
C ARG A 40 3.45 12.36 -6.90
N ILE A 41 4.23 12.06 -7.94
CA ILE A 41 4.84 10.74 -8.13
C ILE A 41 6.36 10.88 -8.12
N SER A 42 7.05 9.83 -7.66
CA SER A 42 8.50 9.70 -7.77
C SER A 42 8.82 8.53 -8.70
N PRO A 43 9.03 8.80 -10.01
CA PRO A 43 9.24 7.75 -10.99
C PRO A 43 10.67 7.18 -10.91
N GLN A 44 10.75 5.86 -10.84
CA GLN A 44 11.97 5.08 -10.96
C GLN A 44 12.06 4.55 -12.39
N TRP A 45 12.99 5.12 -13.15
CA TRP A 45 13.13 4.86 -14.58
C TRP A 45 14.02 3.65 -14.86
N SER A 46 13.71 2.91 -15.92
CA SER A 46 14.62 1.93 -16.49
C SER A 46 15.82 2.60 -17.15
N ALA A 47 16.93 1.87 -17.29
CA ALA A 47 18.18 2.41 -17.84
C ALA A 47 18.04 2.86 -19.31
N ASP A 48 17.21 2.15 -20.06
CA ASP A 48 16.88 2.41 -21.48
C ASP A 48 15.71 3.39 -21.67
N ASN A 49 15.15 3.95 -20.59
CA ASN A 49 13.97 4.82 -20.60
C ASN A 49 12.72 4.21 -21.28
N SER A 50 12.65 2.89 -21.43
CA SER A 50 11.48 2.21 -22.03
C SER A 50 10.29 2.07 -21.08
N HIS A 51 10.54 2.17 -19.77
CA HIS A 51 9.50 2.09 -18.75
C HIS A 51 9.93 2.79 -17.46
N PHE A 52 8.96 3.05 -16.59
CA PHE A 52 9.22 3.47 -15.22
C PHE A 52 8.16 2.91 -14.28
N TRP A 53 8.45 2.89 -13.00
CA TRP A 53 7.48 2.55 -11.97
C TRP A 53 7.48 3.60 -10.86
N TYR A 54 6.40 3.65 -10.08
CA TYR A 54 6.36 4.49 -8.88
C TYR A 54 5.50 3.84 -7.79
N ARG A 55 5.67 4.33 -6.56
CA ARG A 55 4.88 3.93 -5.41
C ARG A 55 3.96 5.08 -4.98
N ASN A 56 2.67 4.80 -4.85
CA ASN A 56 1.76 5.68 -4.11
C ASN A 56 1.73 5.26 -2.65
N ASN A 57 1.90 6.21 -1.74
CA ASN A 57 1.57 6.03 -0.32
C ASN A 57 0.16 6.56 -0.09
N LEU A 58 -0.69 5.75 0.53
CA LEU A 58 -2.10 6.02 0.77
C LEU A 58 -2.43 6.01 2.26
N ALA A 59 -3.69 6.32 2.58
CA ALA A 59 -4.23 6.30 3.93
C ALA A 59 -3.87 5.03 4.70
N LYS A 60 -3.68 5.17 6.01
CA LYS A 60 -3.42 4.04 6.92
C LYS A 60 -2.23 3.18 6.47
N GLY A 61 -1.22 3.80 5.85
CA GLY A 61 0.01 3.14 5.42
C GLY A 61 -0.15 2.20 4.22
N ALA A 62 -1.29 2.22 3.53
CA ALA A 62 -1.48 1.42 2.33
C ALA A 62 -0.57 1.90 1.20
N ARG A 63 -0.16 0.99 0.31
CA ARG A 63 0.79 1.27 -0.77
C ARG A 63 0.33 0.63 -2.06
N GLU A 64 0.46 1.38 -3.15
CA GLU A 64 0.25 0.87 -4.51
C GLU A 64 1.53 1.01 -5.33
N PHE A 65 1.84 -0.01 -6.13
CA PHE A 65 2.96 0.01 -7.06
C PHE A 65 2.42 0.03 -8.49
N VAL A 66 2.81 1.05 -9.25
CA VAL A 66 2.32 1.27 -10.61
C VAL A 66 3.48 1.17 -11.57
N LEU A 67 3.29 0.42 -12.65
CA LEU A 67 4.21 0.30 -13.78
C LEU A 67 3.63 1.07 -14.98
N VAL A 68 4.48 1.83 -15.64
CA VAL A 68 4.20 2.48 -16.92
C VAL A 68 5.17 1.96 -17.96
N ASP A 69 4.64 1.32 -19.00
CA ASP A 69 5.38 0.85 -20.17
C ASP A 69 5.18 1.87 -21.29
N LEU A 70 6.25 2.58 -21.66
CA LEU A 70 6.19 3.66 -22.65
C LEU A 70 6.15 3.12 -24.07
N GLN A 71 6.69 1.92 -24.31
CA GLN A 71 6.67 1.27 -25.62
C GLN A 71 5.25 0.84 -25.97
N LYS A 72 4.49 0.35 -24.98
CA LYS A 72 3.08 -0.05 -25.15
C LYS A 72 2.08 1.07 -24.84
N GLY A 73 2.53 2.18 -24.28
CA GLY A 73 1.65 3.25 -23.81
C GLY A 73 0.69 2.81 -22.70
N THR A 74 1.09 1.85 -21.84
CA THR A 74 0.20 1.28 -20.82
C THR A 74 0.59 1.72 -19.41
N ARG A 75 -0.42 1.89 -18.56
CA ARG A 75 -0.28 2.15 -17.13
C ARG A 75 -1.10 1.12 -16.37
N GLN A 76 -0.44 0.33 -15.52
CA GLN A 76 -1.05 -0.81 -14.83
C GLN A 76 -0.46 -1.02 -13.45
N ALA A 77 -1.12 -1.85 -12.63
CA ALA A 77 -0.49 -2.36 -11.41
C ALA A 77 0.82 -3.08 -11.75
N ALA A 78 1.85 -2.83 -10.95
CA ALA A 78 3.16 -3.46 -11.12
C ALA A 78 3.07 -5.00 -11.12
N PHE A 79 2.23 -5.54 -10.24
CA PHE A 79 1.96 -6.96 -10.04
C PHE A 79 0.63 -7.11 -9.29
N ASP A 80 0.11 -8.34 -9.23
CA ASP A 80 -1.03 -8.68 -8.38
C ASP A 80 -0.59 -8.65 -6.90
N HIS A 81 -1.10 -7.69 -6.12
CA HIS A 81 -0.70 -7.51 -4.73
C HIS A 81 -1.14 -8.66 -3.83
N GLN A 82 -2.30 -9.28 -4.10
CA GLN A 82 -2.81 -10.39 -3.28
C GLN A 82 -1.96 -11.63 -3.48
N ARG A 83 -1.68 -11.98 -4.74
CA ARG A 83 -0.83 -13.13 -5.07
C ARG A 83 0.59 -12.95 -4.55
N LEU A 84 1.16 -11.75 -4.71
CA LEU A 84 2.50 -11.48 -4.21
C LEU A 84 2.56 -11.53 -2.67
N ALA A 85 1.58 -10.95 -1.98
CA ALA A 85 1.52 -11.00 -0.52
C ALA A 85 1.44 -12.44 0.01
N LYS A 86 0.59 -13.26 -0.60
CA LYS A 86 0.49 -14.70 -0.29
C LYS A 86 1.83 -15.40 -0.50
N ALA A 87 2.45 -15.24 -1.67
CA ALA A 87 3.74 -15.85 -1.98
C ALA A 87 4.87 -15.40 -1.05
N LEU A 88 4.91 -14.12 -0.65
CA LEU A 88 5.89 -13.62 0.31
C LEU A 88 5.66 -14.22 1.71
N SER A 89 4.40 -14.38 2.12
CA SER A 89 4.06 -15.01 3.40
C SER A 89 4.51 -16.47 3.43
N GLU A 90 4.21 -17.22 2.36
CA GLU A 90 4.65 -18.61 2.16
C GLU A 90 6.18 -18.75 2.10
N ALA A 91 6.88 -17.73 1.59
CA ALA A 91 8.36 -17.66 1.60
C ALA A 91 8.98 -17.30 2.98
N GLY A 92 8.17 -17.28 4.05
CA GLY A 92 8.64 -17.09 5.41
C GLY A 92 8.95 -15.63 5.78
N LEU A 93 8.18 -14.68 5.23
CA LEU A 93 8.22 -13.27 5.68
C LEU A 93 7.21 -12.98 6.81
N GLY A 94 6.53 -14.00 7.35
CA GLY A 94 5.41 -13.84 8.28
C GLY A 94 4.16 -13.35 7.55
N GLU A 95 3.18 -12.85 8.29
CA GLU A 95 1.96 -12.32 7.70
C GLU A 95 2.25 -11.07 6.85
N VAL A 96 1.98 -11.17 5.54
CA VAL A 96 2.10 -10.05 4.60
C VAL A 96 0.71 -9.66 4.11
N VAL A 97 0.32 -8.42 4.39
CA VAL A 97 -0.97 -7.86 3.94
C VAL A 97 -0.80 -7.22 2.56
N ALA A 98 -1.68 -7.57 1.61
CA ALA A 98 -1.63 -7.11 0.23
C ALA A 98 -1.67 -5.57 0.06
N SER A 99 -2.37 -4.85 0.94
CA SER A 99 -2.42 -3.39 0.91
C SER A 99 -1.15 -2.72 1.46
N ARG A 100 -0.27 -3.47 2.15
CA ARG A 100 0.91 -2.94 2.84
C ARG A 100 2.16 -3.77 2.53
N LEU A 101 2.36 -4.10 1.26
CA LEU A 101 3.51 -4.89 0.81
C LEU A 101 4.85 -4.29 1.32
N PRO A 102 5.70 -5.09 1.98
CA PRO A 102 6.94 -4.62 2.60
C PRO A 102 8.08 -4.52 1.59
N ILE A 103 7.82 -3.91 0.43
CA ILE A 103 8.78 -3.78 -0.67
C ILE A 103 9.52 -2.45 -0.55
N ASP A 104 10.85 -2.51 -0.43
CA ASP A 104 11.74 -1.36 -0.34
C ASP A 104 12.59 -1.13 -1.59
N GLN A 105 12.83 -2.17 -2.39
CA GLN A 105 13.48 -2.05 -3.71
C GLN A 105 12.70 -2.83 -4.75
N LEU A 106 12.63 -2.29 -5.97
CA LEU A 106 11.90 -2.87 -7.08
C LEU A 106 12.59 -2.55 -8.40
N THR A 107 12.76 -3.55 -9.26
CA THR A 107 13.33 -3.43 -10.60
C THR A 107 12.62 -4.38 -11.53
N PHE A 108 12.47 -3.98 -12.80
CA PHE A 108 11.74 -4.75 -13.81
C PHE A 108 12.66 -5.16 -14.94
N ASP A 109 12.47 -6.39 -15.41
CA ASP A 109 12.89 -6.87 -16.72
C ASP A 109 11.60 -7.25 -17.46
N LEU A 110 11.05 -6.29 -18.22
CA LEU A 110 9.78 -6.48 -18.94
C LEU A 110 9.91 -7.49 -20.08
N SER A 111 11.11 -7.71 -20.62
CA SER A 111 11.35 -8.69 -21.68
C SER A 111 11.16 -10.12 -21.19
N LYS A 112 11.48 -10.38 -19.92
CA LYS A 112 11.35 -11.70 -19.27
C LYS A 112 10.15 -11.83 -18.34
N ASP A 113 9.32 -10.78 -18.24
CA ASP A 113 8.25 -10.66 -17.25
C ASP A 113 8.72 -10.88 -15.80
N ILE A 114 9.95 -10.46 -15.51
CA ILE A 114 10.60 -10.62 -14.20
C ILE A 114 10.57 -9.30 -13.44
N VAL A 115 10.31 -9.41 -12.14
CA VAL A 115 10.42 -8.35 -11.16
C VAL A 115 11.41 -8.78 -10.10
N LEU A 116 12.48 -8.02 -9.91
CA LEU A 116 13.38 -8.18 -8.78
C LEU A 116 12.90 -7.26 -7.67
N LEU A 117 12.66 -7.82 -6.49
CA LEU A 117 12.18 -7.06 -5.35
C LEU A 117 12.96 -7.41 -4.10
N ARG A 118 13.13 -6.40 -3.24
CA ARG A 118 13.62 -6.58 -1.87
C ARG A 118 12.46 -6.39 -0.92
N ALA A 119 12.30 -7.34 0.00
CA ALA A 119 11.28 -7.31 1.03
C ALA A 119 11.84 -7.84 2.35
N LYS A 120 11.66 -7.05 3.44
CA LYS A 120 12.21 -7.35 4.78
C LYS A 120 13.70 -7.77 4.73
N GLY A 121 14.49 -7.10 3.90
CA GLY A 121 15.94 -7.36 3.76
C GLY A 121 16.32 -8.54 2.87
N LYS A 122 15.37 -9.37 2.44
CA LYS A 122 15.59 -10.52 1.55
C LYS A 122 15.30 -10.16 0.09
N TYR A 123 15.92 -10.84 -0.86
CA TYR A 123 15.75 -10.61 -2.29
C TYR A 123 14.94 -11.73 -2.93
N PHE A 124 14.06 -11.34 -3.84
CA PHE A 124 13.18 -12.24 -4.56
C PHE A 124 13.09 -11.87 -6.03
N GLN A 125 12.91 -12.89 -6.85
CA GLN A 125 12.47 -12.80 -8.21
C GLN A 125 10.99 -13.17 -8.27
N TRP A 126 10.17 -12.30 -8.86
CA TRP A 126 8.76 -12.54 -9.10
C TRP A 126 8.49 -12.57 -10.60
N ASN A 127 7.92 -13.66 -11.10
CA ASN A 127 7.43 -13.72 -12.48
C ASN A 127 5.99 -13.21 -12.54
N ARG A 128 5.75 -12.16 -13.33
CA ARG A 128 4.44 -11.47 -13.40
C ARG A 128 3.35 -12.30 -14.06
N LYS A 129 3.69 -13.17 -15.02
CA LYS A 129 2.73 -14.02 -15.75
C LYS A 129 2.48 -15.35 -15.05
N LYS A 130 3.55 -15.98 -14.55
CA LYS A 130 3.47 -17.28 -13.86
C LYS A 130 3.06 -17.14 -12.39
N HIS A 131 3.12 -15.94 -11.84
CA HIS A 131 2.87 -15.65 -10.42
C HIS A 131 3.71 -16.52 -9.48
N ALA A 132 4.97 -16.74 -9.89
CA ALA A 132 5.92 -17.56 -9.16
C ALA A 132 6.95 -16.65 -8.48
N LEU A 133 7.18 -16.90 -7.20
CA LEU A 133 8.20 -16.24 -6.40
C LEU A 133 9.38 -17.19 -6.19
N THR A 134 10.59 -16.70 -6.41
CA THR A 134 11.83 -17.43 -6.13
C THR A 134 12.72 -16.56 -5.26
N LYS A 135 13.20 -17.10 -4.14
CA LYS A 135 14.20 -16.42 -3.32
C LYS A 135 15.54 -16.45 -4.06
N ILE A 136 16.20 -15.31 -4.11
CA ILE A 136 17.51 -15.17 -4.76
C ILE A 136 18.49 -14.50 -3.80
N GLU A 137 19.77 -14.56 -4.13
CA GLU A 137 20.77 -13.71 -3.49
C GLU A 137 20.62 -12.26 -3.94
N LYS A 138 21.39 -11.36 -3.32
CA LYS A 138 21.41 -9.96 -3.72
C LYS A 138 21.79 -9.88 -5.20
N PRO A 139 20.92 -9.32 -6.06
CA PRO A 139 21.27 -9.11 -7.45
C PRO A 139 22.53 -8.26 -7.54
N ALA A 140 23.46 -8.63 -8.43
CA ALA A 140 24.56 -7.75 -8.80
C ALA A 140 23.94 -6.40 -9.21
N ALA A 141 24.42 -5.31 -8.61
CA ALA A 141 23.82 -4.00 -8.79
C ALA A 141 23.70 -3.69 -10.29
N THR A 142 22.48 -3.46 -10.76
CA THR A 142 22.29 -2.83 -12.06
C THR A 142 22.91 -1.44 -12.03
N PRO A 143 23.48 -0.95 -13.15
CA PRO A 143 24.17 0.33 -13.18
C PRO A 143 23.26 1.42 -12.61
N LYS A 144 23.78 2.04 -11.55
CA LYS A 144 23.16 3.12 -10.81
C LYS A 144 22.80 4.24 -11.79
N LYS A 145 21.51 4.58 -11.87
CA LYS A 145 21.07 5.81 -12.55
C LYS A 145 21.93 6.97 -12.01
N PRO A 146 22.50 7.85 -12.87
CA PRO A 146 23.12 9.08 -12.41
C PRO A 146 22.14 9.78 -11.46
N PRO A 147 22.59 10.35 -10.34
CA PRO A 147 21.71 11.10 -9.46
C PRO A 147 20.92 12.07 -10.32
N ALA A 148 19.58 12.05 -10.19
CA ALA A 148 18.74 13.06 -10.79
C ALA A 148 19.37 14.40 -10.41
N SER A 149 19.90 15.12 -11.41
CA SER A 149 20.48 16.43 -11.20
C SER A 149 19.33 17.35 -10.79
N ASP A 150 19.08 17.40 -9.50
CA ASP A 150 18.31 18.46 -8.86
C ASP A 150 19.21 19.70 -8.81
N LYS A 151 19.60 20.19 -10.00
CA LYS A 151 20.16 21.53 -10.15
C LYS A 151 18.99 22.48 -10.40
N ARG A 152 18.26 22.78 -9.33
CA ARG A 152 17.44 23.98 -9.20
C ARG A 152 17.78 24.71 -7.91
N SER A 153 18.93 25.38 -7.91
CA SER A 153 19.07 26.76 -7.41
C SER A 153 20.54 27.17 -7.53
N ASP A 154 20.87 27.90 -8.58
CA ASP A 154 21.45 29.21 -8.33
C ASP A 154 20.92 30.19 -9.37
N SER A 155 20.47 31.33 -8.90
CA SER A 155 19.67 32.27 -9.64
C SER A 155 20.57 33.18 -10.46
N LYS A 156 20.37 33.21 -11.78
CA LYS A 156 20.82 34.33 -12.62
C LYS A 156 19.57 34.99 -13.23
N PRO A 157 19.33 36.29 -12.98
CA PRO A 157 18.09 36.94 -13.37
C PRO A 157 18.06 37.15 -14.88
N GLY A 158 16.96 36.74 -15.53
CA GLY A 158 16.64 37.17 -16.88
C GLY A 158 16.44 36.06 -17.91
N GLN A 159 15.40 35.23 -17.75
CA GLN A 159 14.64 34.79 -18.93
C GLN A 159 13.22 34.37 -18.51
N GLN A 160 12.23 35.17 -18.94
CA GLN A 160 10.81 34.88 -18.72
C GLN A 160 10.43 33.56 -19.39
N VAL A 161 10.05 32.56 -18.59
CA VAL A 161 9.42 31.35 -19.10
C VAL A 161 7.98 31.71 -19.49
N LYS A 162 7.67 31.65 -20.79
CA LYS A 162 6.32 31.90 -21.30
C LYS A 162 5.32 30.97 -20.61
N LYS A 163 4.36 31.58 -19.92
CA LYS A 163 3.23 30.92 -19.26
C LYS A 163 2.34 30.29 -20.34
N TYR A 164 2.19 28.96 -20.31
CA TYR A 164 1.23 28.28 -21.19
C TYR A 164 -0.19 28.77 -20.85
N GLN A 165 -0.80 29.50 -21.78
CA GLN A 165 -2.23 29.79 -21.77
C GLN A 165 -2.90 28.88 -22.79
N PRO A 166 -3.92 28.08 -22.41
CA PRO A 166 -4.71 27.33 -23.37
C PRO A 166 -5.60 28.31 -24.16
N SER A 167 -5.53 28.25 -25.49
CA SER A 167 -6.44 28.97 -26.38
C SER A 167 -7.86 28.45 -26.17
N ARG A 168 -8.70 29.25 -25.51
CA ARG A 168 -10.16 29.11 -25.65
C ARG A 168 -10.57 29.92 -26.85
N GLU A 169 -10.50 29.32 -28.03
CA GLU A 169 -11.36 29.78 -29.11
C GLU A 169 -12.79 29.39 -28.74
N LEU A 170 -13.53 30.35 -28.20
CA LEU A 170 -14.98 30.31 -28.20
C LEU A 170 -15.41 30.96 -29.51
N SER A 171 -15.81 30.14 -30.48
CA SER A 171 -16.47 30.58 -31.69
C SER A 171 -17.67 31.46 -31.34
N ARG A 172 -17.78 32.57 -32.08
CA ARG A 172 -18.91 33.51 -32.06
C ARG A 172 -20.22 32.84 -32.47
#